data_AF-A0A7Y5WF38-F1
#
_entry.id   AF-A0A7Y5WF38-F1
#
_cell.length_a   1.000
_cell.length_b   1.000
_cell.length_c   1.000
_cell.angle_alpha   90.00
_cell.angle_beta   90.00
_cell.angle_gamma   90.00
#
_symmetry.space_group_name_H-M   'P 1'
#
loop_
_entity.id
_entity.type
_entity.pdbx_description
1 polymer ?
#
loop_
_entity_poly.entity_id
_entity_poly.type
_entity_poly.pdbx_seq_one_letter_code
_entity_poly.pdbx_strand_id
1 'polypeptide(L)' 'ALASVPEIVEAFSITGGGDLLTRVVARDNAHLEDVIQKLISLPGVVRTRTEVALRERVPQRLLPLVESIGRAART' A
#
# COMPACT_ATOMS: atom_id res chain seq x y z
N ALA A 1 0.88 -16.15 -0.79
CA ALA A 1 2.22 -15.65 -0.44
C ALA A 1 2.14 -14.25 0.17
N LEU A 2 1.68 -13.22 -0.55
CA LEU A 2 1.66 -11.85 -0.03
C LEU A 2 0.93 -11.67 1.31
N ALA A 3 -0.23 -12.32 1.47
CA ALA A 3 -1.01 -12.27 2.71
C ALA A 3 -0.28 -12.83 3.95
N SER A 4 0.85 -13.54 3.79
CA SER A 4 1.67 -13.99 4.92
C SER A 4 2.70 -12.93 5.37
N VAL A 5 2.81 -11.80 4.67
CA VAL A 5 3.70 -10.69 5.04
C VAL A 5 2.85 -9.62 5.75
N PRO A 6 2.85 -9.55 7.09
CA PRO A 6 1.95 -8.68 7.85
C PRO A 6 2.21 -7.19 7.60
N GLU A 7 3.41 -6.83 7.14
CA GLU A 7 3.77 -5.46 6.81
C GLU A 7 3.06 -4.96 5.55
N ILE A 8 2.53 -5.85 4.69
CA ILE A 8 1.61 -5.47 3.60
C ILE A 8 0.22 -5.22 4.20
N VAL A 9 -0.18 -3.95 4.24
CA VAL A 9 -1.50 -3.54 4.76
C VAL A 9 -2.55 -3.43 3.65
N GLU A 10 -2.12 -3.40 2.39
CA GLU A 10 -3.00 -3.29 1.23
C GLU A 10 -2.28 -3.77 -0.03
N ALA A 11 -3.00 -4.42 -0.94
CA ALA A 11 -2.44 -4.90 -2.20
C ALA A 11 -3.51 -4.90 -3.31
N PHE A 12 -3.12 -4.47 -4.50
CA PHE A 12 -3.98 -4.44 -5.68
C PHE A 12 -3.25 -4.97 -6.90
N SER A 13 -3.96 -5.71 -7.74
CA SER A 13 -3.54 -5.90 -9.13
C SER A 13 -3.73 -4.60 -9.90
N ILE A 14 -2.71 -4.20 -10.64
CA ILE A 14 -2.71 -2.95 -11.40
C ILE A 14 -2.32 -3.22 -12.85
N THR A 15 -2.68 -2.30 -13.74
CA THR A 15 -2.11 -2.21 -15.07
C THR A 15 -0.91 -1.25 -15.04
N GLY A 16 0.07 -1.43 -15.94
CA GLY A 16 1.23 -0.53 -16.07
C GLY A 16 2.58 -1.21 -15.82
N GLY A 17 3.50 -0.51 -15.15
CA GLY A 17 4.91 -0.92 -15.02
C GLY A 17 5.19 -2.08 -14.04
N GLY A 18 4.16 -2.76 -13.56
CA GLY A 18 4.22 -3.94 -12.70
C GLY A 18 2.83 -4.54 -12.50
N ASP A 19 2.77 -5.73 -11.92
CA ASP A 19 1.52 -6.49 -11.75
C ASP A 19 0.76 -6.13 -10.47
N LEU A 20 1.48 -5.63 -9.47
CA LEU A 20 0.95 -5.37 -8.14
C LEU A 20 1.42 -4.02 -7.59
N LEU A 21 0.50 -3.32 -6.93
CA LEU A 21 0.78 -2.19 -6.05
C LEU A 21 0.46 -2.59 -4.61
N THR A 22 1.45 -2.54 -3.74
CA THR A 22 1.30 -2.88 -2.31
C THR A 22 1.63 -1.68 -1.43
N ARG A 23 0.78 -1.39 -0.46
CA ARG A 23 1.10 -0.45 0.62
C ARG A 23 1.70 -1.23 1.78
N VAL A 24 2.92 -0.85 2.17
CA VAL A 24 3.65 -1.49 3.26
C VAL A 24 3.91 -0.49 4.39
N VAL A 25 3.98 -1.01 5.62
CA VAL A 25 4.35 -0.22 6.80
C VAL A 25 5.63 -0.77 7.41
N ALA A 26 6.52 0.13 7.81
CA ALA A 26 7.74 -0.21 8.52
C ALA A 26 7.99 0.77 9.67
N ARG A 27 8.65 0.31 10.73
CA ARG A 27 8.97 1.14 11.90
C ARG A 27 10.10 2.14 11.63
N ASP A 28 11.04 1.75 10.76
CA ASP A 28 12.20 2.53 10.32
C ASP A 28 12.75 1.98 8.99
N ASN A 29 13.85 2.56 8.50
CA ASN A 29 14.47 2.17 7.23
C ASN A 29 15.13 0.78 7.26
N ALA A 30 15.67 0.36 8.40
CA ALA A 30 16.29 -0.97 8.52
C ALA A 30 15.20 -2.05 8.44
N HIS A 31 14.09 -1.84 9.15
CA HIS A 31 12.92 -2.69 9.06
C HIS A 31 12.31 -2.69 7.64
N LEU A 32 12.33 -1.56 6.93
CA LEU A 32 11.87 -1.51 5.54
C LEU A 32 12.75 -2.39 4.63
N GLU A 33 14.07 -2.36 4.80
CA GLU A 33 14.99 -3.23 4.07
C GLU A 33 14.67 -4.71 4.33
N ASP A 34 14.47 -5.10 5.59
CA ASP A 34 14.09 -6.48 5.94
C ASP A 34 12.79 -6.91 5.24
N VAL A 35 11.80 -6.02 5.19
CA VAL A 35 10.53 -6.27 4.48
C VAL A 35 10.77 -6.42 2.98
N ILE A 36 11.58 -5.56 2.37
CA ILE A 36 11.90 -5.64 0.93
C ILE A 36 12.59 -6.96 0.61
N GLN A 37 13.57 -7.39 1.41
CA GLN A 37 14.26 -8.66 1.22
C GLN A 37 13.32 -9.86 1.35
N LYS A 38 12.40 -9.84 2.34
CA LYS A 38 11.34 -10.85 2.44
C LYS A 38 10.49 -10.89 1.17
N LEU A 39 10.07 -9.74 0.64
CA LEU A 39 9.24 -9.66 -0.58
C LEU A 39 9.97 -10.18 -1.82
N ILE A 40 11.24 -9.82 -2.01
CA ILE A 40 12.07 -10.30 -3.12
C ILE A 40 12.24 -11.83 -3.05
N SER A 41 12.28 -12.41 -1.85
CA SER A 41 12.40 -13.86 -1.66
C SER A 41 11.10 -14.64 -1.95
N LEU A 42 9.96 -13.97 -2.10
CA LEU A 42 8.69 -14.64 -2.34
C LEU A 42 8.66 -15.27 -3.75
N PRO A 43 8.21 -16.54 -3.88
CA PRO A 43 8.05 -17.17 -5.18
C PRO A 43 7.17 -16.35 -6.12
N GLY A 44 7.66 -16.08 -7.33
CA GLY A 44 6.96 -15.31 -8.36
C GLY A 44 7.23 -13.80 -8.34
N VAL A 45 7.95 -13.27 -7.33
CA VAL A 45 8.39 -11.88 -7.35
C VAL A 45 9.64 -11.77 -8.23
N VAL A 46 9.49 -11.15 -9.40
CA VAL A 46 10.59 -10.98 -10.37
C VAL A 46 11.34 -9.67 -10.13
N ARG A 47 10.62 -8.64 -9.68
CA ARG A 47 11.16 -7.29 -9.47
C ARG A 47 10.30 -6.55 -8.45
N THR A 48 10.95 -5.69 -7.67
CA THR A 48 10.30 -4.75 -6.76
C THR A 48 10.75 -3.33 -7.09
N ARG A 49 9.82 -2.38 -7.00
CA ARG A 49 10.10 -0.93 -7.02
C ARG A 49 9.52 -0.35 -5.75
N THR A 50 10.37 0.29 -4.94
CA THR A 50 9.96 0.88 -3.67
C THR A 50 9.84 2.39 -3.82
N GLU A 51 8.72 2.94 -3.35
CA GLU A 51 8.48 4.38 -3.24
C GLU A 51 8.17 4.70 -1.78
N VAL A 52 8.99 5.55 -1.16
CA VAL A 52 8.85 5.89 0.27
C VAL A 52 8.06 7.17 0.43
N ALA A 53 6.92 7.08 1.10
CA ALA A 53 6.16 8.26 1.49
C ALA A 53 6.95 9.05 2.55
N LEU A 54 7.43 10.24 2.19
CA LEU A 54 8.20 11.09 3.11
C LEU A 54 7.33 11.70 4.22
N ARG A 55 6.06 11.97 3.91
CA ARG A 55 5.09 12.52 4.85
C ARG A 55 3.67 12.20 4.41
N GLU A 56 2.86 11.67 5.32
CA GLU A 56 1.42 11.56 5.11
C GLU A 56 0.78 12.96 5.16
N ARG A 57 0.20 13.41 4.05
CA ARG A 57 -0.50 14.70 3.95
C ARG A 57 -1.99 14.59 4.21
N VAL A 58 -2.56 13.47 3.80
CA VAL A 58 -3.98 13.16 3.97
C VAL A 58 -4.05 11.69 4.40
N PRO A 59 -4.54 11.40 5.62
CA PRO A 59 -4.72 10.01 6.04
C PRO A 59 -5.84 9.35 5.23
N GLN A 60 -5.79 8.02 5.17
CA GLN A 60 -6.90 7.25 4.60
C GLN A 60 -8.20 7.58 5.34
N ARG A 61 -9.15 8.20 4.64
CA ARG A 61 -10.41 8.69 5.21
C ARG A 61 -11.56 8.44 4.25
N LEU A 62 -12.53 7.64 4.67
CA LEU A 62 -13.71 7.32 3.87
C LEU A 62 -14.93 8.17 4.27
N LEU A 63 -15.08 8.50 5.56
CA LEU A 63 -16.23 9.26 6.07
C LEU A 63 -16.47 10.59 5.34
N PRO A 64 -15.45 11.43 5.05
CA PRO A 64 -15.70 12.71 4.37
C PRO A 64 -16.33 12.56 2.97
N LEU A 65 -16.07 11.45 2.28
CA LEU A 65 -16.69 11.14 0.99
C LEU A 65 -18.17 10.79 1.18
N VAL A 66 -18.49 9.90 2.13
CA VAL A 66 -19.87 9.50 2.43
C VAL A 66 -20.70 10.73 2.82
N GLU A 67 -20.16 11.59 3.67
CA GLU A 67 -20.80 12.83 4.08
C GLU A 67 -21.06 13.78 2.90
N SER A 68 -20.14 13.87 1.93
CA SER A 68 -20.32 14.71 0.75
C SER A 68 -21.48 14.25 -0.13
N ILE A 69 -21.64 12.94 -0.31
CA ILE A 69 -22.74 12.35 -1.09
C ILE A 69 -24.07 12.56 -0.34
N GLY A 70 -24.08 12.34 0.97
CA GLY A 70 -25.27 12.57 1.81
C GLY A 70 -25.72 14.03 1.84
N ARG A 71 -24.80 15.00 1.72
CA ARG A 71 -25.15 16.42 1.55
C ARG A 71 -25.75 16.70 0.17
N ALA A 72 -25.16 16.16 -0.89
CA ALA A 72 -25.65 16.34 -2.26
C ALA A 72 -27.05 15.74 -2.47
N ALA A 73 -27.35 14.57 -1.89
CA ALA A 73 -28.66 13.92 -2.01
C ALA A 73 -29.80 14.64 -1.24
N ARG A 74 -29.47 15.59 -0.35
CA ARG A 74 -30.46 16.42 0.39
C ARG A 74 -30.76 17.76 -0.29
N THR A 75 -30.05 18.07 -1.38
CA THR A 75 -30.25 19.29 -2.18
C THR A 75 -31.04 18.92 -3.43
#